data_AF-A0A1Q7YP97-F1
#
_entry.id   AF-A0A1Q7YP97-F1
#
_cell.length_a   1.000
_cell.length_b   1.000
_cell.length_c   1.000
_cell.angle_alpha   90.00
_cell.angle_beta   90.00
_cell.angle_gamma   90.00
#
_symmetry.space_group_name_H-M   'P 1'
#
loop_
_entity.id
_entity.type
_entity.pdbx_description
1 polymer ?
#
loop_
_entity_poly.entity_id
_entity_poly.type
_entity_poly.pdbx_seq_one_letter_code
_entity_poly.pdbx_strand_id
1 'polypeptide(L)' 'MARAKNPRNGNPRNKQVANLSAVAIEVRKGSSSVELEAEIRRRAYELYEQRGCTPGRENEDWLVAEREILGRYNPQQTA' A
#
# COMPACT_ATOMS: atom_id res chain seq x y z
N MET A 1 50.73 -27.93 -18.33
CA MET A 1 49.76 -26.86 -18.65
C MET A 1 48.36 -27.37 -18.32
N ALA A 2 47.79 -27.00 -17.18
CA ALA A 2 46.50 -27.53 -16.70
C ALA A 2 45.36 -26.52 -16.97
N ARG A 3 44.29 -27.02 -17.58
CA ARG A 3 43.12 -26.29 -18.07
C ARG A 3 42.11 -26.02 -16.94
N ALA A 4 41.53 -24.83 -16.98
CA ALA A 4 40.68 -24.18 -15.98
C ALA A 4 39.44 -24.97 -15.52
N LYS A 5 39.10 -24.82 -14.22
CA LYS A 5 37.74 -24.90 -13.67
C LYS A 5 37.62 -23.99 -12.44
N ASN A 6 37.10 -22.77 -12.61
CA ASN A 6 36.67 -21.91 -11.50
C ASN A 6 35.24 -22.29 -11.10
N PRO A 7 34.97 -22.72 -9.85
CA PRO A 7 33.61 -22.86 -9.38
C PRO A 7 33.10 -21.52 -8.82
N ARG A 8 31.92 -21.15 -9.35
CA ARG A 8 30.86 -20.32 -8.77
C ARG A 8 31.07 -19.84 -7.33
N ASN A 9 30.87 -18.54 -7.10
CA ASN A 9 30.04 -18.14 -5.95
C ASN A 9 29.37 -16.78 -6.12
N GLY A 10 28.03 -16.78 -6.00
CA GLY A 10 27.24 -15.70 -5.41
C GLY A 10 27.11 -14.38 -6.16
N ASN A 11 26.20 -14.31 -7.13
CA ASN A 11 25.66 -13.06 -7.65
C ASN A 11 25.09 -12.22 -6.47
N PRO A 12 25.37 -10.91 -6.36
CA PRO A 12 24.97 -10.11 -5.22
C PRO A 12 23.45 -10.01 -5.17
N ARG A 13 22.89 -10.33 -3.99
CA ARG A 13 21.47 -10.24 -3.65
C ARG A 13 21.04 -8.77 -3.73
N ASN A 14 20.60 -8.35 -4.92
CA ASN A 14 19.99 -7.06 -5.16
C ASN A 14 18.74 -6.96 -4.30
N LYS A 15 18.84 -6.15 -3.25
CA LYS A 15 17.79 -5.88 -2.27
C LYS A 15 16.75 -5.01 -2.97
N GLN A 16 15.81 -5.65 -3.67
CA GLN A 16 14.66 -5.00 -4.29
C GLN A 16 13.78 -4.38 -3.20
N VAL A 17 14.05 -3.13 -2.87
CA VAL A 17 13.19 -2.23 -2.10
C VAL A 17 12.57 -1.22 -3.05
N ALA A 18 11.63 -1.67 -3.89
CA ALA A 18 10.70 -0.81 -4.63
C ALA A 18 9.76 -1.69 -5.46
N ASN A 19 8.56 -1.96 -4.95
CA ASN A 19 7.36 -2.19 -5.76
C ASN A 19 6.13 -2.24 -4.86
N LEU A 20 5.74 -1.08 -4.34
CA LEU A 20 4.43 -0.83 -3.72
C LEU A 20 3.52 -0.01 -4.66
N SER A 21 3.61 -0.23 -5.98
CA SER A 21 2.89 0.62 -6.94
C SER A 21 2.45 -0.15 -8.20
N ALA A 22 1.78 -1.29 -8.04
CA ALA A 22 1.20 -2.02 -9.17
C ALA A 22 -0.03 -2.87 -8.81
N VAL A 23 -0.99 -2.31 -8.08
CA VAL A 23 -2.38 -2.80 -8.14
C VAL A 23 -3.29 -1.61 -8.42
N ALA A 24 -2.99 -0.93 -9.53
CA ALA A 24 -3.99 -0.17 -10.24
C ALA A 24 -4.62 -1.13 -11.25
N ILE A 25 -5.95 -1.03 -11.38
CA ILE A 25 -6.80 -1.59 -12.42
C ILE A 25 -7.32 -3.00 -12.11
N GLU A 26 -8.44 -3.07 -11.37
CA GLU A 26 -9.65 -3.81 -11.79
C GLU A 26 -10.90 -3.02 -11.39
N VAL A 27 -11.05 -1.84 -11.97
CA VAL A 27 -12.30 -1.06 -11.99
C VAL A 27 -13.30 -1.80 -12.87
N ARG A 28 -14.17 -2.65 -12.31
CA ARG A 28 -15.44 -3.03 -12.95
C ARG A 28 -16.55 -3.26 -11.92
N LYS A 29 -17.21 -2.15 -11.59
CA LYS A 29 -18.67 -2.10 -11.41
C LYS A 29 -19.26 -3.07 -10.35
N GLY A 30 -18.68 -3.05 -9.15
CA GLY A 30 -19.25 -3.54 -7.87
C GLY A 30 -19.16 -2.44 -6.79
N SER A 31 -19.42 -1.20 -7.21
CA SER A 31 -18.43 -0.12 -7.16
C SER A 31 -18.30 0.67 -5.85
N SER A 32 -19.28 0.67 -4.95
CA SER A 32 -19.25 1.59 -3.81
C SER A 32 -18.32 1.12 -2.68
N SER A 33 -18.35 -0.17 -2.34
CA SER A 33 -17.54 -0.69 -1.22
C SER A 33 -16.06 -0.80 -1.58
N VAL A 34 -15.75 -1.22 -2.82
CA VAL A 34 -14.37 -1.34 -3.29
C VAL A 34 -13.72 0.03 -3.47
N GLU A 35 -14.47 1.02 -3.94
CA GLU A 35 -13.99 2.41 -4.06
C GLU A 35 -13.80 3.07 -2.69
N LEU A 36 -14.70 2.79 -1.74
CA LEU A 36 -14.57 3.22 -0.35
C LEU A 36 -13.29 2.66 0.30
N GLU A 37 -13.05 1.36 0.21
CA GLU A 37 -11.84 0.74 0.75
C GLU A 37 -10.55 1.27 0.08
N ALA A 38 -10.61 1.56 -1.23
CA ALA A 38 -9.48 2.14 -1.94
C ALA A 38 -9.15 3.55 -1.42
N GLU A 39 -10.17 4.36 -1.12
CA GLU A 39 -9.98 5.70 -0.55
C GLU A 39 -9.48 5.62 0.90
N ILE A 40 -10.00 4.70 1.72
CA ILE A 40 -9.50 4.45 3.08
C ILE A 40 -8.02 4.06 3.04
N ARG A 41 -7.63 3.18 2.12
CA ARG A 41 -6.24 2.75 1.95
C ARG A 41 -5.33 3.92 1.58
N ARG A 42 -5.74 4.75 0.61
CA ARG A 42 -4.97 5.95 0.23
C ARG A 42 -4.80 6.87 1.44
N ARG A 43 -5.89 7.11 2.18
CA ARG A 43 -5.86 8.01 3.33
C ARG A 43 -5.01 7.50 4.48
N ALA A 44 -5.03 6.20 4.75
CA ALA A 44 -4.16 5.57 5.75
C ALA A 44 -2.67 5.70 5.38
N TYR A 45 -2.33 5.60 4.10
CA TYR A 45 -0.97 5.81 3.63
C TYR A 45 -0.51 7.26 3.81
N GLU A 46 -1.37 8.23 3.50
CA GLU A 46 -1.05 9.64 3.76
C GLU A 46 -0.81 9.92 5.25
N LEU A 47 -1.60 9.32 6.15
CA LEU A 47 -1.41 9.44 7.60
C LEU A 47 -0.08 8.84 8.05
N TYR A 48 0.29 7.68 7.50
CA TYR A 48 1.58 7.04 7.73
C TYR A 48 2.74 7.94 7.30
N GLU A 49 2.66 8.56 6.11
CA GLU A 49 3.67 9.50 5.63
C GLU A 49 3.75 10.77 6.50
N GLN A 50 2.61 11.34 6.89
CA GLN A 50 2.53 12.54 7.75
C GLN A 50 3.16 12.30 9.12
N ARG A 51 3.05 11.09 9.67
CA ARG A 51 3.67 10.70 10.94
C ARG A 51 5.18 10.43 10.82
N GLY A 52 5.74 10.49 9.62
CA GLY A 52 7.16 10.22 9.38
C GLY A 52 7.46 8.72 9.23
N CYS A 53 6.56 7.97 8.60
CA CYS A 53 6.76 6.57 8.22
C CYS A 53 7.14 5.65 9.39
N THR A 54 6.50 5.87 10.54
CA THR A 54 6.80 5.09 11.75
C THR A 54 6.00 3.79 11.74
N PRO A 55 6.65 2.61 11.68
CA PRO A 55 5.98 1.32 11.68
C PRO A 55 5.29 1.03 13.02
N GLY A 56 4.25 0.19 13.01
CA GLY A 56 3.50 -0.23 14.20
C GLY A 56 2.27 0.61 14.53
N ARG A 57 1.85 1.50 13.61
CA ARG A 57 0.58 2.24 13.72
C ARG A 57 -0.27 2.19 12.46
N GLU A 58 0.07 1.32 11.51
CA GLU A 58 -0.71 1.09 10.30
C GLU A 58 -2.19 0.80 10.60
N ASN A 59 -2.49 0.10 11.70
CA ASN A 59 -3.84 -0.17 12.16
C ASN A 59 -4.55 1.08 12.69
N GLU A 60 -3.85 1.94 13.42
CA GLU A 60 -4.42 3.21 13.89
C GLU A 60 -4.68 4.16 12.70
N ASP A 61 -3.71 4.27 11.79
CA ASP A 61 -3.82 5.08 10.57
C ASP A 61 -4.98 4.58 9.68
N TRP A 62 -5.17 3.26 9.58
CA TRP A 62 -6.32 2.67 8.89
C TRP A 62 -7.65 3.03 9.56
N LEU A 63 -7.78 2.89 10.88
CA LEU A 63 -9.03 3.21 11.60
C LEU A 63 -9.38 4.70 11.51
N VAL A 64 -8.38 5.58 11.58
CA VAL A 64 -8.58 7.02 11.40
C VAL A 64 -9.04 7.33 9.98
N ALA A 65 -8.39 6.73 8.98
CA ALA A 65 -8.77 6.86 7.58
C ALA A 65 -10.20 6.36 7.34
N GLU A 66 -10.55 5.19 7.86
CA GLU A 66 -11.89 4.60 7.76
C GLU A 66 -12.96 5.54 8.30
N ARG A 67 -12.76 6.09 9.50
CA ARG A 67 -13.68 7.06 10.10
C ARG A 67 -13.80 8.34 9.27
N GLU A 68 -12.70 8.84 8.71
CA GLU A 68 -12.70 10.06 7.90
C GLU A 68 -13.45 9.85 6.57
N ILE A 69 -13.16 8.76 5.86
CA ILE A 69 -13.81 8.46 4.59
C ILE A 69 -15.28 8.08 4.78
N LEU A 70 -15.63 7.25 5.78
CA LEU A 70 -17.02 6.93 6.09
C LEU A 70 -17.83 8.18 6.44
N GLY A 71 -17.25 9.10 7.21
CA GLY A 71 -17.89 10.39 7.51
C GLY A 71 -18.16 11.23 6.25
N ARG A 72 -17.28 11.17 5.25
CA ARG A 72 -17.44 11.86 3.95
C ARG A 72 -18.34 11.12 2.97
N TYR A 73 -18.49 9.81 3.11
CA TYR A 73 -19.34 8.97 2.26
C TYR A 73 -20.79 8.91 2.77
N ASN A 74 -21.03 9.37 4.00
CA ASN A 74 -22.36 9.54 4.58
C ASN A 74 -23.00 10.96 4.50
N PRO A 75 -22.78 11.83 3.47
CA PRO A 75 -23.41 13.15 3.38
C PRO A 75 -24.87 13.05 2.88
N GLN A 76 -25.37 11.83 2.59
CA GLN A 76 -26.72 11.60 2.04
C GLN A 76 -27.83 11.50 3.12
N GLN A 77 -27.52 11.67 4.41
CA GLN A 77 -28.53 11.64 5.49
C GLN A 77 -28.79 12.98 6.18
N THR A 78 -28.20 14.08 5.71
CA THR A 78 -28.59 15.43 6.16
C THR A 78 -29.45 16.10 5.09
N ALA A 79 -30.76 15.85 5.16
CA ALA A 79 -31.82 16.69 4.58
C ALA A 79 -32.93 16.85 5.63
#